data_AF-A0A2M9B4Z0-F1
#
_entry.id   AF-A0A2M9B4Z0-F1
#
_cell.length_a   1.000
_cell.length_b   1.000
_cell.length_c   1.000
_cell.angle_alpha   90.00
_cell.angle_beta   90.00
_cell.angle_gamma   90.00
#
_symmetry.space_group_name_H-M   'P 1'
#
loop_
_entity.id
_entity.type
_entity.pdbx_description
1 polymer ?
#
loop_
_entity_poly.entity_id
_entity_poly.type
_entity_poly.pdbx_seq_one_letter_code
_entity_poly.pdbx_strand_id
1 'polypeptide(L)'
;MASPFDMAFSPYPPGSVRALLATDLVTEATRTALQARLDAPEYEPQFFDAGTYELLRMVAARLFPQPDREVPIELASAIDQRLLTGGSDGWRYDVLPPDREAYRLGLGGIRESAKLLYEKEFEDLTGPQQDAVLQAVQDETAPGSIWQKVSANRFFEELLAELTENYYAHPLAQEEIGYAGMADAPGWTKITLNEKEAREPEEL
;
A
#
# COMPACT_ATOMS: atom_id res chain seq x y z
N MET A 1 9.22 -26.62 -17.47
CA MET A 1 8.06 -25.73 -17.28
C MET A 1 8.45 -24.76 -16.18
N ALA A 2 8.60 -23.48 -16.50
CA ALA A 2 8.84 -22.45 -15.49
C ALA A 2 7.59 -22.34 -14.59
N SER A 3 7.80 -22.09 -13.31
CA SER A 3 6.74 -21.90 -12.33
C SER A 3 5.90 -20.67 -12.71
N PRO A 4 4.57 -20.68 -12.55
CA PRO A 4 3.74 -19.48 -12.73
C PRO A 4 3.99 -18.38 -11.68
N PHE A 5 4.93 -18.61 -10.75
CA PHE A 5 5.39 -17.67 -9.72
C PHE A 5 6.90 -17.35 -9.86
N ASP A 6 7.44 -17.30 -11.08
CA ASP A 6 8.59 -16.42 -11.29
C ASP A 6 8.06 -15.00 -11.10
N MET A 7 8.25 -14.43 -9.92
CA MET A 7 8.05 -13.00 -9.70
C MET A 7 8.78 -12.30 -10.85
N ALA A 8 8.06 -11.49 -11.62
CA ALA A 8 8.65 -10.73 -12.70
C ALA A 8 9.61 -9.72 -12.07
N PHE A 9 10.85 -10.15 -11.84
CA PHE A 9 11.94 -9.27 -11.51
C PHE A 9 12.03 -8.23 -12.62
N SER A 10 12.28 -6.99 -12.22
CA SER A 10 12.63 -5.91 -13.16
C SER A 10 13.58 -6.46 -14.24
N PRO A 11 13.26 -6.25 -15.54
CA PRO A 11 14.17 -6.68 -16.61
C PRO A 11 15.45 -5.83 -16.64
N TYR A 12 15.49 -4.77 -15.83
CA TYR A 12 16.56 -3.80 -15.78
C TYR A 12 17.55 -4.08 -14.64
N PRO A 13 18.85 -3.74 -14.80
CA PRO A 13 19.83 -3.84 -13.74
C PRO A 13 19.39 -3.11 -12.46
N PRO A 14 19.68 -3.64 -11.26
CA PRO A 14 19.36 -2.96 -10.00
C PRO A 14 19.92 -1.53 -9.96
N GLY A 15 19.13 -0.56 -9.49
CA GLY A 15 19.52 0.85 -9.43
C GLY A 15 19.19 1.64 -10.69
N SER A 16 18.96 1.00 -11.83
CA SER A 16 18.87 1.69 -13.12
C SER A 16 17.58 2.49 -13.30
N VAL A 17 16.43 1.95 -12.87
CA VAL A 17 15.15 2.67 -12.88
C VAL A 17 15.22 3.87 -11.94
N ARG A 18 15.71 3.66 -10.71
CA ARG A 18 15.82 4.74 -9.72
C ARG A 18 16.84 5.81 -10.13
N ALA A 19 17.87 5.47 -10.90
CA ALA A 19 18.81 6.43 -11.44
C ALA A 19 18.16 7.46 -12.39
N LEU A 20 17.04 7.13 -13.03
CA LEU A 20 16.29 8.07 -13.88
C LEU A 20 15.87 9.32 -13.11
N LEU A 21 15.59 9.19 -11.80
CA LEU A 21 15.26 10.32 -10.93
C LEU A 21 16.32 11.41 -10.92
N ALA A 22 17.59 11.14 -11.23
CA ALA A 22 18.65 12.15 -11.25
C ALA A 22 18.88 12.80 -12.63
N THR A 23 18.16 12.35 -13.66
CA THR A 23 18.35 12.79 -15.06
C THR A 23 17.39 13.91 -15.46
N ASP A 24 17.58 14.54 -16.62
CA ASP A 24 16.65 15.51 -17.20
C ASP A 24 15.39 14.87 -17.83
N LEU A 25 15.28 13.54 -17.77
CA LEU A 25 14.13 12.78 -18.28
C LEU A 25 12.92 12.79 -17.35
N VAL A 26 13.06 13.33 -16.14
CA VAL A 26 11.99 13.42 -15.14
C VAL A 26 11.64 14.89 -14.91
N THR A 27 10.38 15.26 -15.13
CA THR A 27 9.87 16.61 -14.87
C THR A 27 10.04 16.99 -13.40
N GLU A 28 10.12 18.29 -13.12
CA GLU A 28 10.34 18.78 -11.76
C GLU A 28 9.21 18.38 -10.79
N ALA A 29 7.96 18.35 -11.26
CA ALA A 29 6.82 17.94 -10.46
C ALA A 29 6.92 16.46 -10.05
N THR A 30 7.21 15.58 -11.00
CA THR A 30 7.38 14.14 -10.76
C THR A 30 8.60 13.88 -9.85
N ARG A 31 9.73 14.55 -10.11
CA ARG A 31 10.92 14.48 -9.26
C ARG A 31 10.61 14.87 -7.82
N THR A 32 9.96 16.01 -7.62
CA THR A 32 9.60 16.52 -6.29
C THR A 32 8.74 15.51 -5.52
N ALA A 33 7.70 14.98 -6.17
CA ALA A 33 6.78 14.03 -5.53
C ALA A 33 7.47 12.71 -5.14
N LEU A 34 8.37 12.20 -5.99
CA LEU A 34 9.05 10.93 -5.76
C LEU A 34 10.21 11.07 -4.76
N GLN A 35 10.94 12.18 -4.81
CA GLN A 35 11.99 12.49 -3.83
C GLN A 35 11.39 12.68 -2.43
N ALA A 36 10.23 13.33 -2.31
CA ALA A 36 9.54 13.49 -1.02
C ALA A 36 9.15 12.14 -0.38
N ARG A 37 8.93 11.09 -1.17
CA ARG A 37 8.66 9.73 -0.67
C ARG A 37 9.95 9.04 -0.21
N LEU A 38 11.04 9.18 -0.97
CA LEU A 38 12.34 8.60 -0.63
C LEU A 38 12.94 9.21 0.63
N ASP A 39 12.79 10.52 0.80
CA ASP A 39 13.37 11.29 1.92
C ASP A 39 12.35 11.52 3.04
N ALA A 40 11.24 10.79 3.05
CA ALA A 40 10.20 10.96 4.06
C ALA A 40 10.79 10.70 5.46
N PRO A 41 10.64 11.64 6.41
CA PRO A 41 11.10 11.43 7.77
C PRO A 41 10.24 10.38 8.48
N GLU A 42 10.68 9.93 9.65
CA GLU A 42 9.83 9.17 10.56
C GLU A 42 8.52 9.92 10.82
N TYR A 43 7.39 9.20 10.71
CA TYR A 43 6.05 9.78 10.78
C TYR A 43 5.43 9.61 12.16
N GLU A 44 4.97 10.72 12.72
CA GLU A 44 4.15 10.76 13.93
C GLU A 44 2.67 10.81 13.53
N PRO A 45 1.82 9.88 14.00
CA PRO A 45 0.40 9.83 13.63
C PRO A 45 -0.36 11.05 14.16
N GLN A 46 -1.24 11.59 13.30
CA GLN A 46 -1.99 12.80 13.58
C GLN A 46 -3.51 12.61 13.45
N PHE A 47 -3.96 11.67 12.62
CA PHE A 47 -5.39 11.34 12.53
C PHE A 47 -5.80 10.26 13.54
N PHE A 48 -5.02 9.18 13.61
CA PHE A 48 -5.20 8.11 14.58
C PHE A 48 -4.45 8.39 15.88
N ASP A 49 -4.94 7.84 16.99
CA ASP A 49 -4.11 7.68 18.18
C ASP A 49 -3.00 6.65 17.91
N ALA A 50 -1.93 6.69 18.73
CA ALA A 50 -0.77 5.82 18.57
C ALA A 50 -1.12 4.33 18.51
N GLY A 51 -2.10 3.88 19.31
CA GLY A 51 -2.53 2.49 19.30
C GLY A 51 -3.21 2.12 17.99
N THR A 52 -4.18 2.92 17.55
CA THR A 52 -4.89 2.65 16.27
C THR A 52 -3.97 2.74 15.06
N TYR A 53 -2.98 3.64 15.08
CA TYR A 53 -1.95 3.71 14.05
C TYR A 53 -1.06 2.45 14.03
N GLU A 54 -0.62 1.96 15.19
CA GLU A 54 0.16 0.72 15.26
C GLU A 54 -0.62 -0.49 14.75
N LEU A 55 -1.92 -0.59 15.07
CA LEU A 55 -2.78 -1.60 14.49
C LEU A 55 -2.78 -1.52 12.95
N LEU A 56 -2.96 -0.33 12.37
CA LEU A 56 -2.92 -0.15 10.92
C LEU A 56 -1.59 -0.61 10.33
N ARG A 57 -0.47 -0.28 10.98
CA ARG A 57 0.87 -0.76 10.57
C ARG A 57 0.97 -2.28 10.58
N MET A 58 0.51 -2.92 11.66
CA MET A 58 0.55 -4.38 11.77
C MET A 58 -0.35 -5.06 10.73
N VAL A 59 -1.54 -4.53 10.50
CA VAL A 59 -2.44 -5.01 9.44
C VAL A 59 -1.78 -4.83 8.06
N ALA A 60 -1.22 -3.66 7.77
CA ALA A 60 -0.52 -3.40 6.51
C ALA A 60 0.65 -4.37 6.29
N ALA A 61 1.43 -4.68 7.33
CA ALA A 61 2.53 -5.63 7.25
C ALA A 61 2.07 -7.09 6.96
N ARG A 62 0.84 -7.47 7.32
CA ARG A 62 0.25 -8.77 6.98
C ARG A 62 -0.33 -8.78 5.57
N LEU A 63 -1.02 -7.71 5.16
CA LEU A 63 -1.66 -7.60 3.85
C LEU A 63 -0.66 -7.38 2.72
N PHE A 64 0.40 -6.64 2.99
CA PHE A 64 1.42 -6.27 2.01
C PHE A 64 2.84 -6.55 2.58
N PRO A 65 3.21 -7.84 2.75
CA PRO A 65 4.50 -8.20 3.31
C PRO A 65 5.64 -7.80 2.37
N GLN A 66 6.74 -7.30 2.95
CA GLN A 66 7.92 -6.85 2.21
C GLN A 66 9.18 -7.60 2.68
N PRO A 67 9.23 -8.94 2.54
CA PRO A 67 10.28 -9.78 3.16
C PRO A 67 11.67 -9.55 2.59
N ASP A 68 11.76 -9.09 1.34
CA ASP A 68 13.04 -8.89 0.64
C ASP A 68 13.66 -7.50 0.87
N ARG A 69 13.01 -6.65 1.68
CA ARG A 69 13.49 -5.29 1.99
C ARG A 69 14.13 -5.23 3.37
N GLU A 70 15.34 -4.68 3.45
CA GLU A 70 16.00 -4.37 4.73
C GLU A 70 15.20 -3.34 5.54
N VAL A 71 14.69 -2.31 4.86
CA VAL A 71 13.78 -1.31 5.41
C VAL A 71 12.49 -1.34 4.60
N PRO A 72 11.38 -1.86 5.16
CA PRO A 72 10.08 -1.81 4.51
C PRO A 72 9.62 -0.38 4.26
N ILE A 73 8.92 -0.16 3.15
CA ILE A 73 8.21 1.09 2.88
C ILE A 73 7.06 1.21 3.90
N GLU A 74 7.02 2.31 4.63
CA GLU A 74 5.97 2.61 5.61
C GLU A 74 4.68 3.06 4.90
N LEU A 75 3.66 2.19 4.87
CA LEU A 75 2.41 2.41 4.14
C LEU A 75 1.32 3.11 4.96
N ALA A 76 1.33 2.95 6.30
CA ALA A 76 0.26 3.47 7.15
C ALA A 76 0.26 5.01 7.22
N SER A 77 1.44 5.62 7.07
CA SER A 77 1.63 7.07 7.14
C SER A 77 0.79 7.82 6.11
N ALA A 78 0.76 7.33 4.86
CA ALA A 78 0.00 7.95 3.77
C ALA A 78 -1.52 7.91 4.03
N ILE A 79 -2.02 6.81 4.59
CA ILE A 79 -3.43 6.65 4.98
C ILE A 79 -3.79 7.65 6.08
N ASP A 80 -2.97 7.73 7.15
CA ASP A 80 -3.21 8.67 8.26
C ASP A 80 -3.24 10.13 7.77
N GLN A 81 -2.27 10.53 6.94
CA GLN A 81 -2.21 11.88 6.36
C GLN A 81 -3.40 12.20 5.45
N ARG A 82 -3.79 11.26 4.58
CA ARG A 82 -4.94 11.43 3.69
C ARG A 82 -6.21 11.61 4.51
N LEU A 83 -6.43 10.76 5.50
CA LEU A 83 -7.60 10.84 6.37
C LEU A 83 -7.60 12.14 7.18
N LEU A 84 -6.45 12.60 7.67
CA LEU A 84 -6.30 13.88 8.37
C LEU A 84 -6.74 15.06 7.49
N THR A 85 -6.25 15.11 6.26
CA THR A 85 -6.51 16.20 5.31
C THR A 85 -7.88 16.11 4.65
N GLY A 86 -8.52 14.94 4.72
CA GLY A 86 -9.81 14.67 4.07
C GLY A 86 -9.68 14.43 2.57
N GLY A 87 -8.51 13.96 2.12
CA GLY A 87 -8.31 13.53 0.73
C GLY A 87 -9.15 12.31 0.39
N SER A 88 -9.58 12.21 -0.87
CA SER A 88 -10.33 11.09 -1.43
C SER A 88 -9.91 10.91 -2.89
N ASP A 89 -9.97 9.67 -3.36
CA ASP A 89 -9.75 9.27 -4.76
C ASP A 89 -10.95 9.58 -5.68
N GLY A 90 -12.07 10.06 -5.12
CA GLY A 90 -13.28 10.43 -5.84
C GLY A 90 -14.29 9.29 -6.02
N TRP A 91 -14.07 8.14 -5.38
CA TRP A 91 -15.02 7.02 -5.35
C TRP A 91 -15.12 6.45 -3.93
N ARG A 92 -16.15 5.63 -3.69
CA ARG A 92 -16.39 4.86 -2.47
C ARG A 92 -17.50 3.86 -2.74
N TYR A 93 -17.44 2.66 -2.16
CA TYR A 93 -18.61 1.77 -2.12
C TYR A 93 -19.81 2.44 -1.44
N ASP A 94 -21.00 2.32 -2.04
CA ASP A 94 -22.24 2.91 -1.51
C ASP A 94 -22.63 2.37 -0.13
N VAL A 95 -22.30 1.11 0.16
CA VAL A 95 -22.53 0.44 1.44
C VAL A 95 -21.60 0.86 2.57
N LEU A 96 -20.47 1.52 2.26
CA LEU A 96 -19.54 1.99 3.29
C LEU A 96 -19.94 3.39 3.80
N PRO A 97 -19.59 3.75 5.05
CA PRO A 97 -19.63 5.14 5.50
C PRO A 97 -18.45 5.93 4.92
N PRO A 98 -18.39 7.27 5.08
CA PRO A 98 -17.22 8.06 4.66
C PRO A 98 -15.91 7.54 5.25
N ASP A 99 -14.79 7.69 4.54
CA ASP A 99 -13.54 6.97 4.80
C ASP A 99 -13.03 7.08 6.23
N ARG A 100 -13.09 8.27 6.83
CA ARG A 100 -12.70 8.49 8.23
C ARG A 100 -13.47 7.60 9.21
N GLU A 101 -14.75 7.39 8.94
CA GLU A 101 -15.61 6.51 9.73
C GLU A 101 -15.38 5.05 9.34
N ALA A 102 -15.25 4.74 8.05
CA ALA A 102 -14.97 3.39 7.55
C ALA A 102 -13.68 2.83 8.16
N TYR A 103 -12.61 3.61 8.19
CA TYR A 103 -11.34 3.21 8.81
C TYR A 103 -11.42 3.01 10.32
N ARG A 104 -12.10 3.92 11.04
CA ARG A 104 -12.28 3.77 12.49
C ARG A 104 -13.10 2.52 12.83
N LEU A 105 -14.17 2.27 12.09
CA LEU A 105 -15.00 1.07 12.27
C LEU A 105 -14.25 -0.18 11.85
N GLY A 106 -13.62 -0.19 10.67
CA GLY A 106 -12.90 -1.34 10.15
C GLY A 106 -11.74 -1.78 11.05
N LEU A 107 -10.88 -0.85 11.46
CA LEU A 107 -9.79 -1.13 12.41
C LEU A 107 -10.34 -1.56 13.79
N GLY A 108 -11.40 -0.91 14.27
CA GLY A 108 -12.08 -1.33 15.50
C GLY A 108 -12.65 -2.75 15.40
N GLY A 109 -13.23 -3.10 14.25
CA GLY A 109 -13.78 -4.42 13.96
C GLY A 109 -12.71 -5.50 13.93
N ILE A 110 -11.52 -5.22 13.35
CA ILE A 110 -10.38 -6.14 13.37
C ILE A 110 -9.97 -6.48 14.81
N ARG A 111 -9.84 -5.46 15.69
CA ARG A 111 -9.55 -5.68 17.12
C ARG A 111 -10.66 -6.44 17.83
N GLU A 112 -11.93 -6.12 17.57
CA GLU A 112 -13.07 -6.83 18.15
C GLU A 112 -13.04 -8.32 17.75
N SER A 113 -12.80 -8.61 16.48
CA SER A 113 -12.69 -9.98 15.96
C SER A 113 -11.50 -10.74 16.57
N ALA A 114 -10.34 -10.09 16.72
CA ALA A 114 -9.19 -10.68 17.40
C ALA A 114 -9.53 -11.14 18.82
N LYS A 115 -10.22 -10.29 19.60
CA LYS A 115 -10.67 -10.63 20.95
C LYS A 115 -11.67 -11.78 20.97
N LEU A 116 -12.63 -11.78 20.05
CA LEU A 116 -13.68 -12.80 20.01
C LEU A 116 -13.16 -14.17 19.53
N LEU A 117 -12.18 -14.19 18.63
CA LEU A 117 -11.59 -15.43 18.10
C LEU A 117 -10.49 -16.00 18.99
N TYR A 118 -9.73 -15.15 19.69
CA TYR A 118 -8.50 -15.56 20.36
C TYR A 118 -8.31 -15.02 21.78
N GLU A 119 -9.26 -14.25 22.32
CA GLU A 119 -9.19 -13.63 23.65
C GLU A 119 -7.96 -12.72 23.87
N LYS A 120 -7.47 -12.11 22.78
CA LYS A 120 -6.28 -11.25 22.76
C LYS A 120 -6.49 -10.01 21.89
N GLU A 121 -5.70 -8.98 22.14
CA GLU A 121 -5.54 -7.87 21.19
C GLU A 121 -4.88 -8.39 19.90
N PHE A 122 -5.15 -7.75 18.76
CA PHE A 122 -4.61 -8.17 17.46
C PHE A 122 -3.07 -8.13 17.45
N GLU A 123 -2.52 -7.16 18.15
CA GLU A 123 -1.10 -6.89 18.33
C GLU A 123 -0.38 -8.02 19.09
N ASP A 124 -1.10 -8.76 19.92
CA ASP A 124 -0.59 -9.88 20.73
C ASP A 124 -0.78 -11.26 20.06
N LEU A 125 -1.34 -11.28 18.85
CA LEU A 125 -1.55 -12.50 18.08
C LEU A 125 -0.26 -12.95 17.37
N THR A 126 -0.14 -14.26 17.14
CA THR A 126 0.90 -14.78 16.24
C THR A 126 0.56 -14.40 14.78
N GLY A 127 1.55 -14.34 13.89
CA GLY A 127 1.32 -14.05 12.46
C GLY A 127 0.19 -14.87 11.83
N PRO A 128 0.15 -16.21 12.00
CA PRO A 128 -0.95 -17.03 11.49
C PRO A 128 -2.32 -16.71 12.09
N GLN A 129 -2.38 -16.24 13.34
CA GLN A 129 -3.64 -15.81 13.96
C GLN A 129 -4.09 -14.45 13.41
N GLN A 130 -3.16 -13.52 13.16
CA GLN A 130 -3.46 -12.26 12.48
C GLN A 130 -4.01 -12.52 11.08
N ASP A 131 -3.38 -13.42 10.32
CA ASP A 131 -3.86 -13.82 8.99
C ASP A 131 -5.27 -14.41 9.05
N ALA A 132 -5.55 -15.26 10.05
CA ALA A 132 -6.88 -15.84 10.22
C ALA A 132 -7.95 -14.78 10.55
N VAL A 133 -7.63 -13.76 11.35
CA VAL A 133 -8.54 -12.63 11.58
C VAL A 133 -8.78 -11.88 10.26
N LEU A 134 -7.73 -11.53 9.52
CA LEU A 134 -7.83 -10.78 8.28
C LEU A 134 -8.57 -11.56 7.18
N GLN A 135 -8.36 -12.87 7.11
CA GLN A 135 -9.11 -13.77 6.22
C GLN A 135 -10.61 -13.77 6.59
N ALA A 136 -10.95 -13.82 7.88
CA ALA A 136 -12.35 -13.73 8.29
C ALA A 136 -12.98 -12.38 7.90
N VAL A 137 -12.22 -11.28 7.94
CA VAL A 137 -12.68 -9.95 7.48
C VAL A 137 -12.89 -9.97 5.96
N GLN A 138 -11.93 -10.51 5.21
CA GLN A 138 -12.02 -10.68 3.76
C GLN A 138 -13.26 -11.49 3.34
N ASP A 139 -13.55 -12.56 4.08
CA ASP A 139 -14.62 -13.51 3.76
C ASP A 139 -16.01 -13.06 4.26
N GLU A 140 -16.14 -11.88 4.87
CA GLU A 140 -17.38 -11.41 5.54
C GLU A 140 -17.85 -12.38 6.65
N THR A 141 -16.92 -13.02 7.34
CA THR A 141 -17.20 -13.98 8.44
C THR A 141 -16.63 -13.57 9.79
N ALA A 142 -15.93 -12.44 9.86
CA ALA A 142 -15.35 -11.90 11.08
C ALA A 142 -16.42 -11.66 12.16
N PRO A 143 -16.26 -12.18 13.38
CA PRO A 143 -17.22 -11.95 14.45
C PRO A 143 -17.02 -10.55 15.03
N GLY A 144 -18.11 -9.88 15.39
CA GLY A 144 -18.06 -8.55 15.99
C GLY A 144 -19.35 -7.78 15.77
N SER A 145 -19.74 -6.98 16.75
CA SER A 145 -20.91 -6.10 16.63
C SER A 145 -20.62 -4.91 15.69
N ILE A 146 -19.36 -4.53 15.51
CA ILE A 146 -18.95 -3.44 14.63
C ILE A 146 -19.26 -3.76 13.17
N TRP A 147 -19.11 -5.01 12.74
CA TRP A 147 -19.41 -5.46 11.37
C TRP A 147 -20.91 -5.38 11.01
N GLN A 148 -21.78 -5.09 11.98
CA GLN A 148 -23.19 -4.75 11.70
C GLN A 148 -23.37 -3.31 11.19
N LYS A 149 -22.32 -2.47 11.30
CA LYS A 149 -22.33 -1.04 10.93
C LYS A 149 -21.48 -0.75 9.69
N VAL A 150 -20.56 -1.65 9.34
CA VAL A 150 -19.66 -1.53 8.20
C VAL A 150 -19.46 -2.93 7.61
N SER A 151 -19.47 -3.03 6.29
CA SER A 151 -19.20 -4.29 5.59
C SER A 151 -17.70 -4.62 5.71
N ALA A 152 -17.39 -5.82 6.20
CA ALA A 152 -16.02 -6.23 6.53
C ALA A 152 -15.18 -6.43 5.27
N ASN A 153 -15.73 -7.13 4.27
CA ASN A 153 -15.07 -7.42 3.01
C ASN A 153 -14.86 -6.16 2.17
N ARG A 154 -15.82 -5.23 2.16
CA ARG A 154 -15.65 -3.94 1.47
C ARG A 154 -14.60 -3.08 2.14
N PHE A 155 -14.57 -3.03 3.47
CA PHE A 155 -13.47 -2.36 4.17
C PHE A 155 -12.11 -3.01 3.86
N PHE A 156 -12.05 -4.34 3.81
CA PHE A 156 -10.83 -5.07 3.44
C PHE A 156 -10.35 -4.71 2.03
N GLU A 157 -11.26 -4.68 1.05
CA GLU A 157 -10.95 -4.30 -0.33
C GLU A 157 -10.42 -2.87 -0.43
N GLU A 158 -11.07 -1.90 0.23
CA GLU A 158 -10.63 -0.50 0.28
C GLU A 158 -9.23 -0.37 0.89
N LEU A 159 -9.00 -1.03 2.03
CA LEU A 159 -7.70 -1.02 2.70
C LEU A 159 -6.61 -1.64 1.82
N LEU A 160 -6.87 -2.79 1.20
CA LEU A 160 -5.90 -3.46 0.34
C LEU A 160 -5.60 -2.64 -0.92
N ALA A 161 -6.60 -2.00 -1.52
CA ALA A 161 -6.43 -1.12 -2.66
C ALA A 161 -5.54 0.08 -2.28
N GLU A 162 -5.87 0.79 -1.20
CA GLU A 162 -5.11 1.96 -0.75
C GLU A 162 -3.66 1.61 -0.36
N LEU A 163 -3.44 0.46 0.30
CA LEU A 163 -2.08 -0.03 0.59
C LEU A 163 -1.29 -0.32 -0.69
N THR A 164 -1.94 -0.92 -1.69
CA THR A 164 -1.32 -1.23 -2.98
C THR A 164 -0.93 0.04 -3.74
N GLU A 165 -1.81 1.03 -3.76
CA GLU A 165 -1.54 2.34 -4.36
C GLU A 165 -0.38 3.05 -3.67
N ASN A 166 -0.38 3.08 -2.33
CA ASN A 166 0.69 3.67 -1.54
C ASN A 166 2.04 2.98 -1.79
N TYR A 167 2.04 1.64 -1.94
CA TYR A 167 3.25 0.88 -2.24
C TYR A 167 3.80 1.24 -3.63
N TYR A 168 3.01 1.11 -4.69
CA TYR A 168 3.47 1.34 -6.07
C TYR A 168 3.67 2.82 -6.43
N ALA A 169 3.18 3.75 -5.60
CA ALA A 169 3.57 5.15 -5.66
C ALA A 169 5.03 5.40 -5.22
N HIS A 170 5.66 4.44 -4.52
CA HIS A 170 7.01 4.58 -3.99
C HIS A 170 8.09 4.22 -5.02
N PRO A 171 9.16 5.02 -5.19
CA PRO A 171 10.21 4.76 -6.19
C PRO A 171 10.90 3.39 -6.04
N LEU A 172 11.04 2.90 -4.81
CA LEU A 172 11.64 1.58 -4.57
C LEU A 172 10.75 0.43 -5.06
N ALA A 173 9.43 0.59 -5.06
CA ALA A 173 8.48 -0.39 -5.61
C ALA A 173 8.42 -0.30 -7.14
N GLN A 174 8.51 0.91 -7.69
CA GLN A 174 8.61 1.12 -9.13
C GLN A 174 9.87 0.47 -9.71
N GLU A 175 11.00 0.60 -9.01
CA GLU A 175 12.25 -0.08 -9.38
C GLU A 175 12.13 -1.61 -9.38
N GLU A 176 11.45 -2.17 -8.37
CA GLU A 176 11.23 -3.62 -8.23
C GLU A 176 10.54 -4.23 -9.45
N ILE A 177 9.55 -3.53 -10.02
CA ILE A 177 8.78 -3.99 -11.19
C ILE A 177 9.31 -3.45 -12.52
N GLY A 178 10.42 -2.71 -12.53
CA GLY A 178 10.97 -2.15 -13.77
C GLY A 178 10.15 -0.99 -14.35
N TYR A 179 9.36 -0.28 -13.55
CA TYR A 179 8.51 0.81 -14.03
C TYR A 179 9.32 2.09 -14.30
N ALA A 180 9.69 2.31 -15.56
CA ALA A 180 10.39 3.52 -16.02
C ALA A 180 9.45 4.71 -16.31
N GLY A 181 8.15 4.59 -16.00
CA GLY A 181 7.12 5.59 -16.31
C GLY A 181 7.35 6.98 -15.69
N MET A 182 8.18 7.05 -14.64
CA MET A 182 8.61 8.30 -14.01
C MET A 182 9.43 9.20 -14.95
N ALA A 183 10.09 8.64 -15.97
CA ALA A 183 10.81 9.39 -16.99
C ALA A 183 9.81 10.02 -17.98
N ASP A 184 9.07 11.01 -17.51
CA ASP A 184 7.94 11.63 -18.19
C ASP A 184 8.33 12.78 -19.14
N ALA A 185 9.60 13.19 -19.22
CA ALA A 185 10.11 14.20 -20.13
C ALA A 185 10.93 13.59 -21.29
N PRO A 186 10.74 14.03 -22.56
CA PRO A 186 9.84 15.09 -23.04
C PRO A 186 8.39 14.62 -23.32
N GLY A 187 7.94 13.53 -22.70
CA GLY A 187 6.66 12.85 -23.01
C GLY A 187 6.88 11.47 -23.61
N TRP A 188 5.80 10.70 -23.77
CA TRP A 188 5.81 9.34 -24.34
C TRP A 188 5.36 9.37 -25.81
N THR A 189 6.18 8.80 -26.68
CA THR A 189 5.99 8.68 -28.14
C THR A 189 5.70 7.24 -28.57
N LYS A 190 6.15 6.26 -27.79
CA LYS A 190 5.86 4.84 -27.96
C LYS A 190 4.55 4.50 -27.25
N ILE A 191 3.50 4.27 -28.02
CA ILE A 191 2.12 4.08 -27.52
C ILE A 191 1.52 2.71 -27.87
N THR A 192 2.28 1.85 -28.55
CA THR A 192 1.85 0.49 -28.87
C THR A 192 2.37 -0.49 -27.82
N LEU A 193 1.80 -1.69 -27.80
CA LEU A 193 2.19 -2.72 -26.83
C LEU A 193 3.63 -3.18 -27.06
N ASN A 194 4.40 -3.29 -25.98
CA ASN A 194 5.79 -3.77 -25.96
C ASN A 194 6.80 -2.91 -26.74
N GLU A 195 6.45 -1.66 -27.08
CA GLU A 195 7.45 -0.69 -27.53
C GLU A 195 8.05 0.03 -26.32
N LYS A 196 9.39 0.15 -26.32
CA LYS A 196 10.14 0.87 -25.30
C LYS A 196 10.65 2.20 -25.80
N GLU A 197 10.65 3.20 -24.93
CA GLU A 197 11.37 4.43 -25.19
C GLU A 197 12.89 4.18 -25.14
N ALA A 198 13.65 4.89 -25.98
CA ALA A 198 15.11 4.79 -25.97
C ALA A 198 15.76 5.24 -24.65
N ARG A 199 14.99 5.90 -23.79
CA ARG A 199 15.40 6.40 -22.47
C ARG A 199 15.17 5.39 -21.34
N GLU A 200 14.48 4.29 -21.61
CA GLU A 200 14.36 3.21 -20.63
C GLU A 200 15.72 2.52 -20.45
N PRO A 201 16.02 1.96 -19.26
CA PRO A 201 17.27 1.25 -19.06
C PRO A 201 17.44 0.08 -20.03
N GLU A 202 18.70 -0.32 -20.27
CA GLU A 202 18.98 -1.55 -21.01
C GLU A 202 18.63 -2.77 -20.13
N GLU A 203 18.07 -3.81 -20.74
CA GLU A 203 17.78 -5.06 -20.04
C GLU A 203 19.06 -5.86 -19.73
N LEU A 204 18.97 -6.78 -18.76
CA LEU A 204 20.02 -7.74 -18.41
C LEU A 204 20.30 -8.78 -19.50
#